data_AF-A0A366HR66-F1
#
_entry.id   AF-A0A366HR66-F1
#
_cell.length_a   1.000
_cell.length_b   1.000
_cell.length_c   1.000
_cell.angle_alpha   90.00
_cell.angle_beta   90.00
_cell.angle_gamma   90.00
#
_symmetry.space_group_name_H-M   'P 1'
#
loop_
_entity.id
_entity.type
_entity.pdbx_description
1 polymer ?
#
loop_
_entity_poly.entity_id
_entity_poly.type
_entity_poly.pdbx_seq_one_letter_code
_entity_poly.pdbx_strand_id
1 'polypeptide(L)'
;MQKKQSNYERVILGLMAVLALAASGWFIYQALGFANTLEPKPFTKKNERDLPPIEKVDLAIKNIVTPPAPWVAPERANKRVPLNKSVLLVLKDEQLFDLALPEPKLRDPMTNEYLVKYELQYLLPNVASLDPDSDGFTNLEEFTAQPQTNPKDPKSMPPVTDKLFLVERISNDYKITLRSSSAPFQVATPNEAKRRNWFVDPDAKDSLGNPDAKARSFGGSTGERFLATKFEKKSVPDPRLGELDVSELTIKELVTDKPFVLIMKQELNLAVYEAKMEFRLRAPAVPLPPVKEGDQFRIPGFEATTYKVLKINEDSVNIAPVGADGTVDESKPILIKRA
;
A
#
# COMPACT_ATOMS: atom_id res chain seq x y z
N MET A 1 -84.62 132.25 -52.34
CA MET A 1 -83.62 131.56 -51.51
C MET A 1 -83.39 130.16 -52.06
N GLN A 2 -82.28 129.91 -52.75
CA GLN A 2 -81.92 128.55 -53.21
C GLN A 2 -80.48 128.25 -52.79
N LYS A 3 -80.34 127.11 -52.10
CA LYS A 3 -79.18 126.70 -51.30
C LYS A 3 -77.97 126.36 -52.18
N LYS A 4 -76.79 126.81 -51.76
CA LYS A 4 -75.47 126.40 -52.28
C LYS A 4 -75.37 124.87 -52.21
N GLN A 5 -75.25 124.20 -53.34
CA GLN A 5 -74.97 122.76 -53.42
C GLN A 5 -73.58 122.48 -52.84
N SER A 6 -73.50 121.67 -51.79
CA SER A 6 -72.22 121.29 -51.18
C SER A 6 -71.71 119.97 -51.77
N ASN A 7 -70.45 119.96 -52.19
CA ASN A 7 -69.77 118.85 -52.89
C ASN A 7 -69.48 117.60 -52.02
N TYR A 8 -70.27 117.31 -50.97
CA TYR A 8 -70.01 116.22 -50.03
C TYR A 8 -70.05 114.83 -50.69
N GLU A 9 -70.90 114.62 -51.71
CA GLU A 9 -70.97 113.35 -52.43
C GLU A 9 -69.63 112.96 -53.07
N ARG A 10 -68.92 113.91 -53.69
CA ARG A 10 -67.62 113.64 -54.32
C ARG A 10 -66.53 113.30 -53.30
N VAL A 11 -66.59 113.92 -52.11
CA VAL A 11 -65.65 113.63 -51.02
C VAL A 11 -65.92 112.25 -50.42
N ILE A 12 -67.19 111.90 -50.16
CA ILE A 12 -67.58 110.60 -49.63
C ILE A 12 -67.21 109.48 -50.61
N LEU A 13 -67.45 109.68 -51.91
CA LEU A 13 -67.14 108.69 -52.94
C LEU A 13 -65.63 108.46 -53.08
N GLY A 14 -64.83 109.52 -52.96
CA GLY A 14 -63.37 109.41 -52.88
C GLY A 14 -62.90 108.64 -51.64
N LEU A 15 -63.51 108.90 -50.47
CA LEU A 15 -63.17 108.23 -49.22
C LEU A 15 -63.52 106.73 -49.25
N MET A 16 -64.67 106.37 -49.83
CA MET A 16 -65.09 104.98 -50.00
C MET A 16 -64.19 104.23 -51.00
N ALA A 17 -63.72 104.90 -52.06
CA ALA A 17 -62.77 104.31 -53.01
C ALA A 17 -61.43 103.98 -52.34
N VAL A 18 -60.92 104.87 -51.48
CA VAL A 18 -59.68 104.64 -50.73
C VAL A 18 -59.85 103.49 -49.72
N LEU A 19 -60.98 103.42 -49.02
CA LEU A 19 -61.31 102.34 -48.09
C LEU A 19 -61.39 100.98 -48.81
N ALA A 20 -62.00 100.93 -49.99
CA ALA A 20 -62.09 99.71 -50.78
C ALA A 20 -60.71 99.21 -51.25
N LEU A 21 -59.83 100.12 -51.67
CA LEU A 21 -58.44 99.77 -52.05
C LEU A 21 -57.64 99.26 -50.86
N ALA A 22 -57.79 99.87 -49.68
CA ALA A 22 -57.12 99.42 -48.45
C ALA A 22 -57.58 98.02 -48.01
N ALA A 23 -58.89 97.75 -48.05
CA ALA A 23 -59.44 96.43 -47.72
C ALA A 23 -58.97 95.35 -48.70
N SER A 24 -58.95 95.66 -50.00
CA SER A 24 -58.44 94.75 -51.03
C SER A 24 -56.95 94.41 -50.81
N GLY A 25 -56.13 95.42 -50.51
CA GLY A 25 -54.71 95.22 -50.17
C GLY A 25 -54.52 94.33 -48.94
N TRP A 26 -55.34 94.51 -47.91
CA TRP A 26 -55.31 93.66 -46.71
C TRP A 26 -55.62 92.19 -47.05
N PHE A 27 -56.67 91.92 -47.84
CA PHE A 27 -57.03 90.55 -48.19
C PHE A 27 -55.95 89.85 -49.02
N ILE A 28 -55.29 90.56 -49.93
CA ILE A 28 -54.17 90.03 -50.70
C ILE A 28 -52.99 89.68 -49.77
N TYR A 29 -52.68 90.54 -48.79
CA TYR A 29 -51.63 90.27 -47.81
C TYR A 29 -51.90 88.99 -47.00
N GLN A 30 -53.15 88.79 -46.56
CA GLN A 30 -53.54 87.57 -45.83
C GLN A 30 -53.45 86.31 -46.72
N ALA A 31 -53.83 86.41 -48.00
CA ALA A 31 -53.77 85.29 -48.93
C ALA A 31 -52.34 84.85 -49.23
N LEU A 32 -51.38 85.79 -49.32
CA LEU A 32 -49.96 85.49 -49.55
C LEU A 32 -49.32 84.72 -48.38
N GLY A 33 -49.81 84.88 -47.15
CA GLY A 33 -49.32 84.14 -45.97
C GLY A 33 -49.90 82.74 -45.80
N PHE A 34 -51.00 82.41 -46.49
CA PHE A 34 -51.76 81.18 -46.25
C PHE A 34 -50.98 79.90 -46.58
N ALA A 35 -50.18 79.91 -47.65
CA ALA A 35 -49.37 78.74 -48.04
C ALA A 35 -48.37 78.33 -46.95
N ASN A 36 -47.87 79.29 -46.16
CA ASN A 36 -46.90 79.04 -45.08
C ASN A 36 -47.57 78.54 -43.78
N THR A 37 -48.90 78.57 -43.69
CA THR A 37 -49.64 78.05 -42.52
C THR A 37 -50.05 76.58 -42.66
N LEU A 38 -49.81 75.97 -43.82
CA LEU A 38 -50.11 74.56 -44.07
C LEU A 38 -48.86 73.72 -43.80
N GLU A 39 -48.64 73.31 -42.55
CA GLU A 39 -47.64 72.28 -42.23
C GLU A 39 -48.22 70.88 -42.52
N PRO A 40 -47.70 70.13 -43.50
CA PRO A 40 -48.12 68.75 -43.72
C PRO A 40 -47.60 67.87 -42.57
N LYS A 41 -48.52 67.19 -41.88
CA LYS A 41 -48.18 66.24 -40.82
C LYS A 41 -47.39 65.06 -41.42
N PRO A 42 -46.19 64.72 -40.94
CA PRO A 42 -45.45 63.59 -41.47
C PRO A 42 -46.14 62.28 -41.10
N PHE A 43 -46.40 61.42 -42.08
CA PHE A 43 -46.94 60.07 -41.88
C PHE A 43 -45.81 59.05 -42.09
N THR A 44 -45.61 58.13 -41.16
CA THR A 44 -44.73 56.97 -41.34
C THR A 44 -45.48 55.87 -42.12
N LYS A 45 -44.86 55.35 -43.19
CA LYS A 45 -45.43 54.27 -44.01
C LYS A 45 -45.34 52.95 -43.23
N LYS A 46 -46.48 52.27 -43.04
CA LYS A 46 -46.64 51.08 -42.19
C LYS A 46 -45.89 49.81 -42.66
N ASN A 47 -45.27 49.81 -43.84
CA ASN A 47 -44.77 48.60 -44.51
C ASN A 47 -43.28 48.67 -44.96
N GLU A 48 -42.50 49.64 -44.52
CA GLU A 48 -41.05 49.58 -44.72
C GLU A 48 -40.41 48.71 -43.64
N ARG A 49 -39.67 47.66 -44.06
CA ARG A 49 -38.89 46.83 -43.14
C ARG A 49 -37.63 47.59 -42.77
N ASP A 50 -37.47 47.92 -41.50
CA ASP A 50 -36.24 48.52 -40.99
C ASP A 50 -35.03 47.63 -41.28
N LEU A 51 -33.90 48.25 -41.60
CA LEU A 51 -32.62 47.57 -41.69
C LEU A 51 -32.29 46.93 -40.34
N PRO A 52 -31.74 45.70 -40.31
CA PRO A 52 -31.33 45.09 -39.05
C PRO A 52 -30.34 46.01 -38.32
N PRO A 53 -30.43 46.16 -36.99
CA PRO A 53 -29.56 47.04 -36.24
C PRO A 53 -28.09 46.67 -36.49
N ILE A 54 -27.31 47.62 -37.01
CA ILE A 54 -25.90 47.43 -37.39
C ILE A 54 -25.08 46.85 -36.22
N GLU A 55 -25.37 47.27 -34.99
CA GLU A 55 -24.73 46.74 -33.77
C GLU A 55 -24.90 45.23 -33.61
N LYS A 56 -26.06 44.67 -33.96
CA LYS A 56 -26.30 43.21 -33.86
C LYS A 56 -25.52 42.45 -34.92
N VAL A 57 -25.36 43.05 -36.11
CA VAL A 57 -24.58 42.47 -37.20
C VAL A 57 -23.09 42.49 -36.85
N ASP A 58 -22.59 43.61 -36.34
CA ASP A 58 -21.19 43.74 -35.91
C ASP A 58 -20.84 42.81 -34.75
N LEU A 59 -21.76 42.62 -33.80
CA LEU A 59 -21.59 41.71 -32.67
C LEU A 59 -21.60 40.24 -33.14
N ALA A 60 -22.44 39.89 -34.10
CA ALA A 60 -22.43 38.56 -34.71
C ALA A 60 -21.12 38.30 -35.48
N ILE A 61 -20.62 39.28 -36.24
CA ILE A 61 -19.33 39.18 -36.94
C ILE A 61 -18.19 39.01 -35.94
N LYS A 62 -18.16 39.81 -34.87
CA LYS A 62 -17.16 39.67 -33.79
C LYS A 62 -17.19 38.28 -33.17
N ASN A 63 -18.37 37.73 -32.88
CA ASN A 63 -18.50 36.39 -32.28
C ASN A 63 -18.07 35.26 -33.22
N ILE A 64 -18.18 35.44 -34.54
CA ILE A 64 -17.73 34.46 -35.55
C ILE A 64 -16.21 34.51 -35.75
N VAL A 65 -15.63 35.72 -35.74
CA VAL A 65 -14.19 35.94 -35.94
C VAL A 65 -13.39 35.63 -34.68
N THR A 66 -14.00 35.78 -33.50
CA THR A 66 -13.37 35.36 -32.24
C THR A 66 -13.34 33.83 -32.22
N PRO A 67 -12.16 33.21 -32.05
CA PRO A 67 -12.10 31.75 -31.98
C PRO A 67 -13.06 31.25 -30.89
N PRO A 68 -13.81 30.17 -31.14
CA PRO A 68 -14.73 29.63 -30.15
C PRO A 68 -13.95 29.40 -28.86
N ALA A 69 -14.55 29.76 -27.72
CA ALA A 69 -13.94 29.55 -26.42
C ALA A 69 -13.37 28.13 -26.37
N PRO A 70 -12.08 27.95 -26.01
CA PRO A 70 -11.47 26.63 -26.04
C PRO A 70 -12.31 25.68 -25.19
N TRP A 71 -12.56 24.48 -25.69
CA TRP A 71 -13.21 23.42 -24.93
C TRP A 71 -12.26 22.99 -23.80
N VAL A 72 -12.34 23.68 -22.66
CA VAL A 72 -11.51 23.37 -21.49
C VAL A 72 -12.17 22.21 -20.76
N ALA A 73 -11.41 21.13 -20.60
CA ALA A 73 -11.80 20.00 -19.78
C ALA A 73 -12.08 20.47 -18.34
N PRO A 74 -13.26 20.16 -17.75
CA PRO A 74 -13.53 20.50 -16.37
C PRO A 74 -12.57 19.75 -15.44
N GLU A 75 -12.06 20.44 -14.42
CA GLU A 75 -11.22 19.84 -13.38
C GLU A 75 -12.10 19.39 -12.21
N ARG A 76 -12.05 18.10 -11.86
CA ARG A 76 -12.69 17.53 -10.66
C ARG A 76 -11.63 16.91 -9.78
N ALA A 77 -11.55 17.31 -8.51
CA ALA A 77 -10.56 16.80 -7.56
C ALA A 77 -9.11 16.81 -8.12
N ASN A 78 -8.67 17.94 -8.70
CA ASN A 78 -7.37 18.11 -9.37
C ASN A 78 -7.12 17.21 -10.59
N LYS A 79 -8.15 16.55 -11.12
CA LYS A 79 -8.09 15.74 -12.34
C LYS A 79 -8.87 16.41 -13.47
N ARG A 80 -8.20 16.63 -14.60
CA ARG A 80 -8.85 17.06 -15.85
C ARG A 80 -9.70 15.92 -16.39
N VAL A 81 -11.02 16.12 -16.44
CA VAL A 81 -11.95 15.14 -16.97
C VAL A 81 -12.04 15.32 -18.48
N PRO A 82 -11.61 14.35 -19.30
CA PRO A 82 -11.67 14.47 -20.74
C PRO A 82 -13.13 14.59 -21.21
N LEU A 83 -13.42 15.59 -22.04
CA LEU A 83 -14.77 15.81 -22.59
C LEU A 83 -15.18 14.72 -23.59
N ASN A 84 -14.20 14.06 -24.20
CA ASN A 84 -14.38 13.09 -25.29
C ASN A 84 -14.05 11.64 -24.90
N LYS A 85 -13.75 11.37 -23.62
CA LYS A 85 -13.52 10.00 -23.12
C LYS A 85 -14.36 9.75 -21.89
N SER A 86 -14.94 8.55 -21.81
CA SER A 86 -15.66 8.09 -20.62
C SER A 86 -14.70 7.94 -19.45
N VAL A 87 -15.16 8.32 -18.27
CA VAL A 87 -14.49 8.01 -16.99
C VAL A 87 -15.05 6.72 -16.45
N LEU A 88 -14.18 5.84 -15.97
CA LEU A 88 -14.56 4.57 -15.36
C LEU A 88 -15.10 4.83 -13.94
N LEU A 89 -16.43 4.85 -13.84
CA LEU A 89 -17.16 5.10 -12.60
C LEU A 89 -17.86 3.82 -12.15
N VAL A 90 -17.75 3.49 -10.86
CA VAL A 90 -18.40 2.33 -10.24
C VAL A 90 -19.27 2.82 -9.10
N LEU A 91 -20.55 2.42 -9.08
CA LEU A 91 -21.45 2.69 -7.96
C LEU A 91 -21.45 1.50 -7.01
N LYS A 92 -21.19 1.73 -5.73
CA LYS A 92 -21.21 0.73 -4.67
C LYS A 92 -21.77 1.36 -3.40
N ASP A 93 -22.79 0.76 -2.79
CA ASP A 93 -23.41 1.23 -1.54
C ASP A 93 -23.80 2.72 -1.58
N GLU A 94 -24.42 3.14 -2.70
CA GLU A 94 -24.79 4.55 -3.01
C GLU A 94 -23.61 5.53 -3.13
N GLN A 95 -22.37 5.06 -2.97
CA GLN A 95 -21.15 5.81 -3.17
C GLN A 95 -20.57 5.59 -4.57
N LEU A 96 -20.19 6.70 -5.23
CA LEU A 96 -19.56 6.68 -6.54
C LEU A 96 -18.03 6.63 -6.39
N PHE A 97 -17.40 5.64 -7.04
CA PHE A 97 -15.97 5.44 -7.09
C PHE A 97 -15.45 5.76 -8.50
N ASP A 98 -14.48 6.68 -8.60
CA ASP A 98 -13.73 6.93 -9.83
C ASP A 98 -12.42 6.13 -9.76
N LEU A 99 -12.30 5.09 -10.59
CA LEU A 99 -11.14 4.18 -10.53
C LEU A 99 -9.84 4.80 -11.05
N ALA A 100 -9.91 5.98 -11.67
CA ALA A 100 -8.72 6.73 -12.04
C ALA A 100 -8.29 7.73 -10.94
N LEU A 101 -9.00 7.78 -9.81
CA LEU A 101 -8.55 8.49 -8.60
C LEU A 101 -8.04 7.49 -7.56
N PRO A 102 -6.99 7.84 -6.79
CA PRO A 102 -6.46 6.96 -5.74
C PRO A 102 -7.45 6.76 -4.58
N GLU A 103 -8.23 7.80 -4.27
CA GLU A 103 -9.26 7.80 -3.25
C GLU A 103 -10.59 8.31 -3.83
N PRO A 104 -11.73 7.78 -3.40
CA PRO A 104 -11.88 6.64 -2.48
C PRO A 104 -11.51 5.31 -3.15
N LYS A 105 -10.91 4.38 -2.39
CA LYS A 105 -10.59 3.03 -2.88
C LYS A 105 -11.84 2.15 -2.98
N LEU A 106 -12.06 1.51 -4.13
CA LEU A 106 -13.18 0.57 -4.31
C LEU A 106 -13.00 -0.72 -3.49
N ARG A 107 -11.76 -1.21 -3.42
CA ARG A 107 -11.38 -2.51 -2.83
C ARG A 107 -10.17 -2.37 -1.91
N ASP A 108 -10.36 -1.75 -0.75
CA ASP A 108 -9.31 -1.71 0.27
C ASP A 108 -8.87 -3.14 0.65
N PRO A 109 -7.56 -3.44 0.79
CA PRO A 109 -6.41 -2.52 0.76
C PRO A 109 -5.85 -2.15 -0.62
N MET A 110 -6.29 -2.81 -1.69
CA MET A 110 -5.75 -2.61 -3.05
C MET A 110 -6.09 -1.22 -3.61
N THR A 111 -5.13 -0.61 -4.32
CA THR A 111 -5.35 0.68 -4.97
C THR A 111 -6.19 0.53 -6.25
N ASN A 112 -6.99 1.56 -6.57
CA ASN A 112 -7.77 1.57 -7.80
C ASN A 112 -6.88 1.45 -9.05
N GLU A 113 -5.69 2.06 -9.02
CA GLU A 113 -4.71 1.95 -10.10
C GLU A 113 -4.26 0.49 -10.32
N TYR A 114 -3.98 -0.27 -9.24
CA TYR A 114 -3.59 -1.67 -9.36
C TYR A 114 -4.69 -2.53 -9.99
N LEU A 115 -5.94 -2.32 -9.56
CA LEU A 115 -7.11 -3.01 -10.12
C LEU A 115 -7.30 -2.74 -11.62
N VAL A 116 -7.11 -1.50 -12.05
CA VAL A 116 -7.27 -1.08 -13.45
C VAL A 116 -6.08 -1.51 -14.29
N LYS A 117 -4.85 -1.32 -13.80
CA LYS A 117 -3.60 -1.64 -14.51
C LYS A 117 -3.53 -3.11 -14.89
N TYR A 118 -3.91 -3.99 -13.98
CA TYR A 118 -3.93 -5.43 -14.22
C TYR A 118 -5.30 -5.94 -14.66
N GLU A 119 -6.26 -5.05 -14.94
CA GLU A 119 -7.61 -5.39 -15.41
C GLU A 119 -8.23 -6.52 -14.58
N LEU A 120 -8.14 -6.40 -13.25
CA LEU A 120 -8.70 -7.36 -12.31
C LEU A 120 -10.23 -7.28 -12.31
N GLN A 121 -10.90 -8.35 -11.91
CA GLN A 121 -12.36 -8.38 -11.81
C GLN A 121 -12.86 -7.61 -10.58
N TYR A 122 -12.56 -6.32 -10.48
CA TYR A 122 -12.81 -5.47 -9.31
C TYR A 122 -14.29 -5.31 -8.94
N LEU A 123 -15.22 -5.68 -9.84
CA LEU A 123 -16.65 -5.78 -9.54
C LEU A 123 -16.96 -6.93 -8.59
N LEU A 124 -16.14 -7.98 -8.55
CA LEU A 124 -16.33 -9.11 -7.66
C LEU A 124 -15.91 -8.80 -6.23
N PRO A 125 -16.71 -9.19 -5.21
CA PRO A 125 -16.40 -8.93 -3.81
C PRO A 125 -15.11 -9.58 -3.33
N ASN A 126 -14.81 -10.76 -3.86
CA ASN A 126 -13.68 -11.60 -3.51
C ASN A 126 -12.47 -11.39 -4.44
N VAL A 127 -12.41 -10.30 -5.22
CA VAL A 127 -11.28 -10.05 -6.14
C VAL A 127 -9.92 -10.15 -5.47
N ALA A 128 -9.81 -9.77 -4.20
CA ALA A 128 -8.59 -9.88 -3.41
C ALA A 128 -8.07 -11.33 -3.25
N SER A 129 -8.97 -12.31 -3.22
CA SER A 129 -8.67 -13.73 -3.01
C SER A 129 -8.62 -14.54 -4.31
N LEU A 130 -8.82 -13.89 -5.47
CA LEU A 130 -8.70 -14.54 -6.75
C LEU A 130 -7.23 -14.68 -7.15
N ASP A 131 -6.96 -15.72 -7.92
CA ASP A 131 -5.68 -16.06 -8.52
C ASP A 131 -5.94 -16.27 -10.03
N PRO A 132 -5.87 -15.21 -10.86
CA PRO A 132 -6.23 -15.27 -12.27
C PRO A 132 -5.28 -16.11 -13.13
N ASP A 133 -4.01 -16.20 -12.74
CA ASP A 133 -2.96 -16.89 -13.49
C ASP A 133 -2.60 -18.28 -12.93
N SER A 134 -3.23 -18.65 -11.81
CA SER A 134 -3.16 -19.95 -11.15
C SER A 134 -1.76 -20.30 -10.63
N ASP A 135 -0.95 -19.31 -10.29
CA ASP A 135 0.39 -19.51 -9.75
C ASP A 135 0.39 -19.88 -8.25
N GLY A 136 -0.74 -19.73 -7.55
CA GLY A 136 -0.93 -20.01 -6.13
C GLY A 136 -0.86 -18.79 -5.22
N PHE A 137 -0.66 -17.58 -5.77
CA PHE A 137 -0.73 -16.31 -5.09
C PHE A 137 -2.04 -15.60 -5.41
N THR A 138 -2.59 -14.95 -4.39
CA THR A 138 -3.80 -14.14 -4.54
C THR A 138 -3.43 -12.73 -4.97
N ASN A 139 -4.36 -12.05 -5.66
CA ASN A 139 -4.21 -10.64 -6.04
C ASN A 139 -3.79 -9.74 -4.87
N LEU A 140 -4.25 -10.05 -3.65
CA LEU A 140 -3.88 -9.31 -2.45
C LEU A 140 -2.40 -9.54 -2.06
N GLU A 141 -1.94 -10.78 -2.08
CA GLU A 141 -0.56 -11.12 -1.72
C GLU A 141 0.41 -10.44 -2.69
N GLU A 142 0.12 -10.50 -3.98
CA GLU A 142 0.88 -9.85 -5.04
C GLU A 142 0.87 -8.31 -4.98
N PHE A 143 -0.25 -7.74 -4.55
CA PHE A 143 -0.34 -6.30 -4.28
C PHE A 143 0.54 -5.88 -3.09
N THR A 144 0.61 -6.72 -2.04
CA THR A 144 1.41 -6.45 -0.84
C THR A 144 2.89 -6.80 -0.98
N ALA A 145 3.26 -7.60 -1.98
CA ALA A 145 4.63 -7.97 -2.25
C ALA A 145 5.51 -6.76 -2.59
N GLN A 146 6.80 -6.86 -2.26
CA GLN A 146 7.79 -5.83 -2.59
C GLN A 146 8.98 -6.46 -3.34
N PRO A 147 9.16 -6.15 -4.64
CA PRO A 147 8.32 -5.30 -5.49
C PRO A 147 6.93 -5.91 -5.77
N GLN A 148 5.96 -5.07 -6.12
CA GLN A 148 4.62 -5.53 -6.52
C GLN A 148 4.72 -6.37 -7.80
N THR A 149 3.99 -7.47 -7.83
CA THR A 149 4.01 -8.43 -8.94
C THR A 149 2.78 -8.27 -9.85
N ASN A 150 2.66 -9.11 -10.88
CA ASN A 150 1.64 -9.01 -11.91
C ASN A 150 0.71 -10.23 -11.81
N PRO A 151 -0.54 -10.05 -11.35
CA PRO A 151 -1.51 -11.12 -11.12
C PRO A 151 -2.09 -11.78 -12.36
N LYS A 152 -1.52 -11.48 -13.53
CA LYS A 152 -1.90 -12.08 -14.81
C LYS A 152 -0.71 -12.75 -15.50
N ASP A 153 0.48 -12.70 -14.92
CA ASP A 153 1.67 -13.31 -15.47
C ASP A 153 2.22 -14.35 -14.49
N PRO A 154 2.05 -15.66 -14.77
CA PRO A 154 2.48 -16.73 -13.87
C PRO A 154 3.99 -16.76 -13.58
N LYS A 155 4.80 -15.99 -14.32
CA LYS A 155 6.25 -15.88 -14.06
C LYS A 155 6.59 -14.72 -13.12
N SER A 156 5.68 -13.77 -12.99
CA SER A 156 5.83 -12.61 -12.14
C SER A 156 5.13 -12.88 -10.81
N MET A 157 5.76 -13.70 -9.97
CA MET A 157 5.21 -14.08 -8.66
C MET A 157 6.04 -13.54 -7.49
N PRO A 158 5.46 -13.37 -6.30
CA PRO A 158 6.22 -13.10 -5.08
C PRO A 158 7.21 -14.23 -4.74
N PRO A 159 8.16 -14.00 -3.81
CA PRO A 159 9.03 -15.06 -3.34
C PRO A 159 8.23 -16.25 -2.79
N VAL A 160 8.53 -17.45 -3.27
CA VAL A 160 7.87 -18.70 -2.81
C VAL A 160 8.00 -18.92 -1.30
N THR A 161 9.00 -18.32 -0.66
CA THR A 161 9.19 -18.35 0.79
C THR A 161 8.03 -17.71 1.55
N ASP A 162 7.24 -16.83 0.93
CA ASP A 162 6.08 -16.18 1.57
C ASP A 162 4.94 -17.19 1.80
N LYS A 163 4.97 -18.34 1.11
CA LYS A 163 4.05 -19.47 1.31
C LYS A 163 4.60 -20.56 2.22
N LEU A 164 5.77 -20.34 2.83
CA LEU A 164 6.35 -21.25 3.81
C LEU A 164 5.94 -20.80 5.21
N PHE A 165 5.48 -21.73 6.03
CA PHE A 165 5.02 -21.46 7.38
C PHE A 165 5.65 -22.42 8.38
N LEU A 166 5.97 -21.90 9.57
CA LEU A 166 6.33 -22.74 10.71
C LEU A 166 5.04 -23.32 11.31
N VAL A 167 4.93 -24.64 11.35
CA VAL A 167 3.80 -25.34 11.97
C VAL A 167 4.08 -25.55 13.45
N GLU A 168 5.26 -26.07 13.75
CA GLU A 168 5.62 -26.53 15.07
C GLU A 168 7.13 -26.44 15.27
N ARG A 169 7.53 -25.99 16.46
CA ARG A 169 8.90 -26.10 16.95
C ARG A 169 8.98 -27.33 17.84
N ILE A 170 9.74 -28.32 17.40
CA ILE A 170 9.96 -29.57 18.14
C ILE A 170 11.20 -29.37 19.01
N SER A 171 11.05 -29.53 20.32
CA SER A 171 12.16 -29.44 21.28
C SER A 171 12.65 -30.83 21.68
N ASN A 172 13.87 -31.17 21.29
CA ASN A 172 14.56 -32.36 21.73
C ASN A 172 15.42 -32.02 22.96
N ASP A 173 14.81 -32.09 24.14
CA ASP A 173 15.45 -31.77 25.41
C ASP A 173 16.58 -32.76 25.73
N TYR A 174 17.73 -32.22 26.13
CA TYR A 174 18.85 -33.00 26.64
C TYR A 174 19.26 -32.48 28.02
N LYS A 175 18.59 -33.00 29.04
CA LYS A 175 18.80 -32.61 30.43
C LYS A 175 20.03 -33.31 31.01
N ILE A 176 20.87 -32.54 31.69
CA ILE A 176 22.08 -33.00 32.38
C ILE A 176 22.09 -32.47 33.80
N THR A 177 22.48 -33.28 34.77
CA THR A 177 22.58 -32.87 36.18
C THR A 177 23.79 -33.49 36.85
N LEU A 178 24.61 -32.68 37.52
CA LEU A 178 25.68 -33.16 38.40
C LEU A 178 25.10 -33.59 39.75
N ARG A 179 25.37 -34.83 40.19
CA ARG A 179 24.76 -35.43 41.40
C ARG A 179 25.73 -35.74 42.53
N SER A 180 27.04 -35.77 42.27
CA SER A 180 28.06 -36.12 43.27
C SER A 180 29.16 -35.07 43.30
N SER A 181 29.66 -34.76 44.49
CA SER A 181 30.83 -33.91 44.75
C SER A 181 32.11 -34.69 45.09
N SER A 182 32.08 -36.02 45.04
CA SER A 182 33.27 -36.87 45.17
C SER A 182 33.55 -37.62 43.87
N ALA A 183 34.84 -37.75 43.53
CA ALA A 183 35.29 -38.56 42.41
C ALA A 183 35.05 -40.06 42.67
N PRO A 184 34.61 -40.84 41.66
CA PRO A 184 34.17 -40.38 40.35
C PRO A 184 32.82 -39.64 40.42
N PHE A 185 32.73 -38.50 39.76
CA PHE A 185 31.58 -37.61 39.79
C PHE A 185 30.41 -38.23 38.99
N GLN A 186 29.26 -38.36 39.64
CA GLN A 186 28.06 -38.86 39.00
C GLN A 186 27.36 -37.74 38.21
N VAL A 187 27.20 -37.95 36.90
CA VAL A 187 26.42 -37.09 36.00
C VAL A 187 25.20 -37.85 35.51
N ALA A 188 24.01 -37.28 35.69
CA ALA A 188 22.76 -37.86 35.24
C ALA A 188 22.29 -37.24 33.92
N THR A 189 21.83 -38.09 33.02
CA THR A 189 21.25 -37.77 31.71
C THR A 189 19.86 -38.42 31.59
N PRO A 190 18.84 -37.92 32.31
CA PRO A 190 17.55 -38.60 32.47
C PRO A 190 16.82 -38.89 31.15
N ASN A 191 17.04 -38.06 30.13
CA ASN A 191 16.40 -38.19 28.82
C ASN A 191 17.06 -39.26 27.92
N GLU A 192 18.19 -39.84 28.32
CA GLU A 192 18.85 -40.88 27.55
C GLU A 192 18.25 -42.27 27.79
N ALA A 193 17.91 -42.97 26.70
CA ALA A 193 17.30 -44.29 26.78
C ALA A 193 18.28 -45.39 27.23
N LYS A 194 19.54 -45.36 26.77
CA LYS A 194 20.52 -46.43 27.02
C LYS A 194 21.16 -46.36 28.40
N ARG A 195 21.54 -45.17 28.84
CA ARG A 195 22.26 -44.96 30.11
C ARG A 195 21.93 -43.59 30.67
N ARG A 196 21.36 -43.57 31.88
CA ARG A 196 20.90 -42.34 32.55
C ARG A 196 21.87 -41.80 33.59
N ASN A 197 22.88 -42.57 33.95
CA ASN A 197 23.88 -42.21 34.96
C ASN A 197 25.27 -42.56 34.46
N TRP A 198 26.16 -41.57 34.53
CA TRP A 198 27.55 -41.64 34.13
C TRP A 198 28.42 -41.32 35.33
N PHE A 199 29.60 -41.94 35.38
CA PHE A 199 30.62 -41.66 36.39
C PHE A 199 31.83 -41.14 35.64
N VAL A 200 32.23 -39.91 35.94
CA VAL A 200 33.31 -39.22 35.24
C VAL A 200 34.33 -38.70 36.23
N ASP A 201 35.59 -38.74 35.84
CA ASP A 201 36.68 -38.21 36.64
C ASP A 201 37.59 -37.34 35.75
N PRO A 202 37.52 -35.99 35.85
CA PRO A 202 38.30 -35.08 35.03
C PRO A 202 39.81 -35.22 35.26
N ASP A 203 40.24 -35.80 36.38
CA ASP A 203 41.64 -35.97 36.77
C ASP A 203 42.15 -37.41 36.53
N ALA A 204 41.30 -38.30 35.99
CA ALA A 204 41.67 -39.67 35.68
C ALA A 204 42.83 -39.73 34.67
N LYS A 205 43.77 -40.65 34.93
CA LYS A 205 44.93 -40.92 34.10
C LYS A 205 44.99 -42.40 33.72
N ASP A 206 45.48 -42.67 32.52
CA ASP A 206 45.73 -44.01 32.02
C ASP A 206 46.98 -44.63 32.67
N SER A 207 47.28 -45.89 32.33
CA SER A 207 48.47 -46.61 32.83
C SER A 207 49.80 -45.98 32.42
N LEU A 208 49.80 -45.03 31.48
CA LEU A 208 50.96 -44.29 30.99
C LEU A 208 51.05 -42.88 31.61
N GLY A 209 50.11 -42.51 32.49
CA GLY A 209 50.05 -41.20 33.15
C GLY A 209 49.43 -40.09 32.31
N ASN A 210 48.90 -40.39 31.13
CA ASN A 210 48.19 -39.43 30.29
C ASN A 210 46.72 -39.32 30.73
N PRO A 211 46.02 -38.20 30.45
CA PRO A 211 44.61 -38.09 30.82
C PRO A 211 43.74 -39.14 30.11
N ASP A 212 42.98 -39.91 30.89
CA ASP A 212 42.14 -40.98 30.36
C ASP A 212 40.86 -40.40 29.72
N ALA A 213 40.81 -40.40 28.39
CA ALA A 213 39.66 -39.92 27.65
C ALA A 213 38.37 -40.69 27.99
N LYS A 214 38.45 -42.00 28.25
CA LYS A 214 37.26 -42.82 28.52
C LYS A 214 36.66 -42.54 29.89
N ALA A 215 37.49 -42.36 30.91
CA ALA A 215 37.04 -41.99 32.26
C ALA A 215 36.52 -40.55 32.34
N ARG A 216 36.90 -39.69 31.39
CA ARG A 216 36.49 -38.28 31.30
C ARG A 216 35.28 -38.06 30.41
N SER A 217 34.95 -39.01 29.53
CA SER A 217 33.86 -38.88 28.56
C SER A 217 32.54 -39.45 29.06
N PHE A 218 31.44 -38.83 28.63
CA PHE A 218 30.09 -39.33 28.90
C PHE A 218 29.05 -38.81 27.90
N GLY A 219 27.86 -39.41 27.96
CA GLY A 219 26.69 -38.98 27.21
C GLY A 219 26.72 -39.33 25.72
N GLY A 220 25.57 -39.26 25.07
CA GLY A 220 25.35 -39.79 23.74
C GLY A 220 25.18 -41.31 23.72
N SER A 221 24.82 -41.84 22.55
CA SER A 221 24.58 -43.26 22.36
C SER A 221 25.82 -44.16 22.54
N THR A 222 27.02 -43.55 22.46
CA THR A 222 28.34 -44.16 22.60
C THR A 222 29.04 -43.80 23.91
N GLY A 223 28.57 -42.79 24.64
CA GLY A 223 29.25 -42.25 25.83
C GLY A 223 30.37 -41.25 25.54
N GLU A 224 30.49 -40.78 24.30
CA GLU A 224 31.57 -39.90 23.84
C GLU A 224 31.05 -38.55 23.33
N ARG A 225 29.93 -38.04 23.87
CA ARG A 225 29.40 -36.73 23.47
C ARG A 225 30.07 -35.58 24.20
N PHE A 226 30.36 -35.77 25.48
CA PHE A 226 30.90 -34.74 26.37
C PHE A 226 32.22 -35.20 26.98
N LEU A 227 33.08 -34.24 27.30
CA LEU A 227 34.35 -34.45 27.98
C LEU A 227 34.42 -33.57 29.23
N ALA A 228 34.59 -34.18 30.40
CA ALA A 228 34.82 -33.48 31.65
C ALA A 228 36.27 -33.01 31.74
N THR A 229 36.47 -31.69 31.89
CA THR A 229 37.80 -31.07 31.86
C THR A 229 38.32 -30.69 33.22
N LYS A 230 37.47 -30.14 34.10
CA LYS A 230 37.86 -29.60 35.40
C LYS A 230 36.70 -29.66 36.38
N PHE A 231 36.99 -29.95 37.65
CA PHE A 231 36.05 -29.83 38.76
C PHE A 231 36.52 -28.78 39.77
N GLU A 232 35.61 -27.94 40.26
CA GLU A 232 35.85 -26.94 41.28
C GLU A 232 34.86 -27.10 42.43
N LYS A 233 35.37 -27.35 43.64
CA LYS A 233 34.53 -27.44 44.83
C LYS A 233 34.14 -26.04 45.31
N LYS A 234 32.84 -25.77 45.39
CA LYS A 234 32.27 -24.48 45.84
C LYS A 234 31.12 -24.71 46.80
N SER A 235 31.01 -23.86 47.81
CA SER A 235 29.94 -23.88 48.82
C SER A 235 29.41 -22.47 49.02
N VAL A 236 28.09 -22.31 49.10
CA VAL A 236 27.42 -21.03 49.33
C VAL A 236 26.59 -21.14 50.62
N PRO A 237 26.63 -20.13 51.51
CA PRO A 237 25.81 -20.15 52.71
C PRO A 237 24.31 -20.06 52.36
N ASP A 238 23.53 -21.02 52.81
CA ASP A 238 22.07 -21.08 52.61
C ASP A 238 21.36 -20.86 53.95
N PRO A 239 20.42 -19.90 54.05
CA PRO A 239 19.66 -19.63 55.28
C PRO A 239 18.92 -20.84 55.86
N ARG A 240 18.62 -21.87 55.06
CA ARG A 240 17.88 -23.07 55.49
C ARG A 240 18.77 -24.27 55.79
N LEU A 241 19.90 -24.41 55.10
CA LEU A 241 20.75 -25.61 55.13
C LEU A 241 22.16 -25.37 55.70
N GLY A 242 22.49 -24.11 56.04
CA GLY A 242 23.82 -23.72 56.53
C GLY A 242 24.80 -23.53 55.38
N GLU A 243 25.16 -24.61 54.70
CA GLU A 243 26.04 -24.60 53.53
C GLU A 243 25.45 -25.44 52.39
N LEU A 244 25.28 -24.83 51.22
CA LEU A 244 24.83 -25.48 50.00
C LEU A 244 26.03 -25.74 49.09
N ASP A 245 26.26 -27.01 48.78
CA ASP A 245 27.24 -27.43 47.78
C ASP A 245 26.78 -27.00 46.38
N VAL A 246 27.55 -26.08 45.78
CA VAL A 246 27.36 -25.54 44.43
C VAL A 246 28.59 -25.83 43.57
N SER A 247 29.27 -26.95 43.83
CA SER A 247 30.46 -27.34 43.07
C SER A 247 30.18 -27.38 41.57
N GLU A 248 31.18 -26.99 40.80
CA GLU A 248 31.09 -26.80 39.36
C GLU A 248 31.92 -27.85 38.63
N LEU A 249 31.35 -28.46 37.59
CA LEU A 249 32.05 -29.34 36.67
C LEU A 249 32.07 -28.70 35.28
N THR A 250 33.25 -28.33 34.81
CA THR A 250 33.47 -27.81 33.46
C THR A 250 33.51 -28.95 32.47
N ILE A 251 32.67 -28.85 31.44
CA ILE A 251 32.48 -29.86 30.41
C ILE A 251 32.64 -29.21 29.04
N LYS A 252 33.15 -29.98 28.09
CA LYS A 252 33.26 -29.60 26.69
C LYS A 252 32.42 -30.56 25.85
N GLU A 253 31.51 -30.03 25.02
CA GLU A 253 30.83 -30.83 24.01
C GLU A 253 31.79 -31.09 22.84
N LEU A 254 32.02 -32.36 22.49
CA LEU A 254 32.99 -32.73 21.46
C LEU A 254 32.54 -32.38 20.04
N VAL A 255 31.22 -32.23 19.82
CA VAL A 255 30.65 -31.89 18.51
C VAL A 255 30.76 -30.40 18.20
N THR A 256 30.43 -29.55 19.18
CA THR A 256 30.39 -28.08 18.97
C THR A 256 31.65 -27.39 19.47
N ASP A 257 32.54 -28.12 20.15
CA ASP A 257 33.72 -27.63 20.86
C ASP A 257 33.41 -26.60 21.97
N LYS A 258 32.13 -26.41 22.31
CA LYS A 258 31.69 -25.39 23.27
C LYS A 258 31.85 -25.89 24.71
N PRO A 259 32.53 -25.12 25.57
CA PRO A 259 32.57 -25.39 27.00
C PRO A 259 31.29 -24.89 27.69
N PHE A 260 30.82 -25.63 28.67
CA PHE A 260 29.76 -25.22 29.58
C PHE A 260 30.00 -25.81 30.98
N VAL A 261 29.35 -25.25 31.99
CA VAL A 261 29.55 -25.63 33.39
C VAL A 261 28.27 -26.25 33.93
N LEU A 262 28.39 -27.43 34.54
CA LEU A 262 27.34 -28.02 35.35
C LEU A 262 27.51 -27.59 36.80
N ILE A 263 26.44 -27.09 37.39
CA ILE A 263 26.39 -26.76 38.82
C ILE A 263 25.73 -27.93 39.56
N MET A 264 26.25 -28.23 40.75
CA MET A 264 25.74 -29.30 41.61
C MET A 264 24.22 -29.21 41.78
N LYS A 265 23.53 -30.34 41.56
CA LYS A 265 22.06 -30.50 41.68
C LYS A 265 21.21 -29.58 40.78
N GLN A 266 21.82 -28.74 39.94
CA GLN A 266 21.12 -27.90 38.98
C GLN A 266 20.97 -28.65 37.64
N GLU A 267 19.76 -28.62 37.08
CA GLU A 267 19.49 -29.18 35.75
C GLU A 267 19.88 -28.17 34.67
N LEU A 268 20.77 -28.60 33.77
CA LEU A 268 21.08 -27.88 32.53
C LEU A 268 20.42 -28.61 31.36
N ASN A 269 19.58 -27.92 30.59
CA ASN A 269 18.95 -28.48 29.40
C ASN A 269 19.65 -27.97 28.13
N LEU A 270 20.32 -28.89 27.41
CA LEU A 270 20.91 -28.63 26.09
C LEU A 270 19.90 -29.00 25.00
N ALA A 271 18.77 -28.30 24.97
CA ALA A 271 17.71 -28.56 24.02
C ALA A 271 18.16 -28.28 22.58
N VAL A 272 17.93 -29.24 21.69
CA VAL A 272 18.07 -29.06 20.23
C VAL A 272 16.70 -28.82 19.66
N TYR A 273 16.55 -27.75 18.89
CA TYR A 273 15.28 -27.40 18.26
C TYR A 273 15.25 -27.86 16.81
N GLU A 274 14.11 -28.43 16.42
CA GLU A 274 13.77 -28.77 15.05
C GLU A 274 12.56 -27.94 14.62
N ALA A 275 12.59 -27.43 13.40
CA ALA A 275 11.49 -26.69 12.80
C ALA A 275 10.72 -27.61 11.86
N LYS A 276 9.43 -27.80 12.15
CA LYS A 276 8.49 -28.45 11.25
C LYS A 276 7.77 -27.38 10.46
N MET A 277 8.05 -27.32 9.16
CA MET A 277 7.49 -26.33 8.26
C MET A 277 6.52 -26.97 7.28
N GLU A 278 5.62 -26.17 6.72
CA GLU A 278 4.76 -26.57 5.63
C GLU A 278 4.70 -25.49 4.55
N PHE A 279 4.54 -25.95 3.31
CA PHE A 279 4.44 -25.10 2.14
C PHE A 279 2.99 -25.06 1.65
N ARG A 280 2.39 -23.87 1.68
CA ARG A 280 0.96 -23.65 1.43
C ARG A 280 0.69 -22.92 0.10
N LEU A 281 1.34 -23.33 -0.99
CA LEU A 281 1.08 -22.73 -2.31
C LEU A 281 -0.27 -23.18 -2.90
N ARG A 282 -0.60 -24.47 -2.77
CA ARG A 282 -1.87 -25.05 -3.23
C ARG A 282 -2.43 -25.98 -2.16
N ALA A 283 -3.73 -26.24 -2.20
CA ALA A 283 -4.35 -27.25 -1.35
C ALA A 283 -4.20 -28.65 -1.99
N PRO A 284 -3.77 -29.68 -1.24
CA PRO A 284 -3.38 -29.67 0.16
C PRO A 284 -1.97 -29.08 0.40
N ALA A 285 -1.75 -28.49 1.58
CA ALA A 285 -0.44 -28.03 2.01
C ALA A 285 0.58 -29.19 2.05
N VAL A 286 1.82 -28.90 1.68
CA VAL A 286 2.90 -29.90 1.62
C VAL A 286 3.77 -29.78 2.86
N PRO A 287 3.79 -30.78 3.76
CA PRO A 287 4.68 -30.76 4.92
C PRO A 287 6.13 -30.99 4.47
N LEU A 288 7.06 -30.24 5.07
CA LEU A 288 8.49 -30.47 4.89
C LEU A 288 9.04 -31.37 6.01
N PRO A 289 10.12 -32.13 5.75
CA PRO A 289 10.84 -32.82 6.80
C PRO A 289 11.29 -31.84 7.90
N PRO A 290 11.28 -32.25 9.19
CA PRO A 290 11.83 -31.43 10.26
C PRO A 290 13.31 -31.12 10.03
N VAL A 291 13.70 -29.87 10.22
CA VAL A 291 15.08 -29.39 9.99
C VAL A 291 15.64 -28.74 11.25
N LYS A 292 16.93 -28.94 11.52
CA LYS A 292 17.67 -28.33 12.62
C LYS A 292 18.37 -27.05 12.18
N GLU A 293 18.86 -26.29 13.15
CA GLU A 293 19.81 -25.21 12.87
C GLU A 293 21.04 -25.75 12.15
N GLY A 294 21.39 -25.12 11.02
CA GLY A 294 22.49 -25.55 10.15
C GLY A 294 22.08 -26.49 9.01
N ASP A 295 20.92 -27.13 9.10
CA ASP A 295 20.44 -28.04 8.06
C ASP A 295 20.04 -27.28 6.79
N GLN A 296 20.14 -27.98 5.66
CA GLN A 296 19.70 -27.49 4.36
C GLN A 296 18.46 -28.24 3.88
N PHE A 297 17.57 -27.52 3.20
CA PHE A 297 16.37 -28.10 2.60
C PHE A 297 16.03 -27.40 1.28
N ARG A 298 15.12 -28.02 0.53
CA ARG A 298 14.55 -27.50 -0.71
C ARG A 298 13.03 -27.47 -0.60
N ILE A 299 12.42 -26.52 -1.29
CA ILE A 299 10.96 -26.42 -1.37
C ILE A 299 10.48 -27.33 -2.50
N PRO A 300 9.56 -28.28 -2.25
CA PRO A 300 9.01 -29.15 -3.29
C PRO A 300 8.40 -28.34 -4.45
N GLY A 301 8.76 -28.68 -5.68
CA GLY A 301 8.34 -27.93 -6.88
C GLY A 301 9.21 -26.71 -7.22
N PHE A 302 10.08 -26.27 -6.31
CA PHE A 302 11.00 -25.15 -6.49
C PHE A 302 12.44 -25.54 -6.09
N GLU A 303 12.92 -26.65 -6.64
CA GLU A 303 14.19 -27.27 -6.25
C GLU A 303 15.44 -26.53 -6.76
N ALA A 304 15.27 -25.49 -7.57
CA ALA A 304 16.36 -24.67 -8.08
C ALA A 304 17.12 -23.92 -6.97
N THR A 305 16.45 -23.63 -5.85
CA THR A 305 17.04 -22.90 -4.71
C THR A 305 17.11 -23.80 -3.49
N THR A 306 18.30 -23.89 -2.90
CA THR A 306 18.50 -24.57 -1.61
C THR A 306 18.53 -23.53 -0.50
N TYR A 307 17.89 -23.82 0.62
CA TYR A 307 17.83 -22.94 1.78
C TYR A 307 18.54 -23.60 2.97
N LYS A 308 19.18 -22.79 3.80
CA LYS A 308 19.79 -23.21 5.06
C LYS A 308 19.06 -22.57 6.24
N VAL A 309 18.82 -23.36 7.29
CA VAL A 309 18.27 -22.85 8.54
C VAL A 309 19.37 -22.19 9.34
N LEU A 310 19.21 -20.90 9.63
CA LEU A 310 20.17 -20.13 10.43
C LEU A 310 19.85 -20.24 11.92
N LYS A 311 18.58 -20.03 12.28
CA LYS A 311 18.14 -19.99 13.69
C LYS A 311 16.66 -20.34 13.83
N ILE A 312 16.33 -21.08 14.88
CA ILE A 312 14.96 -21.46 15.22
C ILE A 312 14.56 -20.74 16.52
N ASN A 313 13.63 -19.79 16.40
CA ASN A 313 13.01 -19.10 17.52
C ASN A 313 11.69 -19.79 17.92
N GLU A 314 11.00 -19.27 18.94
CA GLU A 314 9.73 -19.82 19.42
C GLU A 314 8.62 -19.83 18.36
N ASP A 315 8.41 -18.68 17.70
CA ASP A 315 7.35 -18.50 16.70
C ASP A 315 7.88 -18.16 15.30
N SER A 316 9.18 -18.36 15.07
CA SER A 316 9.77 -18.07 13.77
C SER A 316 11.05 -18.85 13.48
N VAL A 317 11.36 -18.98 12.20
CA VAL A 317 12.61 -19.58 11.70
C VAL A 317 13.28 -18.61 10.75
N ASN A 318 14.57 -18.36 10.97
CA ASN A 318 15.39 -17.61 10.03
C ASN A 318 16.06 -18.58 9.07
N ILE A 319 15.84 -18.38 7.78
CA ILE A 319 16.48 -19.15 6.71
C ILE A 319 17.25 -18.22 5.77
N ALA A 320 18.22 -18.76 5.04
CA ALA A 320 18.92 -18.04 3.99
C ALA A 320 19.10 -18.91 2.75
N PRO A 321 19.06 -18.34 1.53
CA PRO A 321 19.38 -19.07 0.32
C PRO A 321 20.88 -19.42 0.28
N VAL A 322 21.18 -20.57 -0.32
CA VAL A 322 22.54 -21.07 -0.56
C VAL A 322 22.88 -20.86 -2.03
N GLY A 323 23.97 -20.14 -2.30
CA GLY A 323 24.51 -19.91 -3.64
C GLY A 323 25.02 -21.17 -4.30
N ALA A 324 25.23 -21.12 -5.63
CA ALA A 324 25.75 -22.25 -6.41
C ALA A 324 27.18 -22.67 -6.00
N ASP A 325 27.91 -21.76 -5.35
CA ASP A 325 29.25 -21.96 -4.77
C ASP A 325 29.19 -22.54 -3.34
N GLY A 326 28.00 -22.80 -2.80
CA GLY A 326 27.78 -23.28 -1.44
C GLY A 326 27.87 -22.19 -0.37
N THR A 327 28.03 -20.92 -0.76
CA THR A 327 28.02 -19.82 0.19
C THR A 327 26.61 -19.52 0.67
N VAL A 328 26.46 -19.18 1.94
CA VAL A 328 25.17 -18.83 2.54
C VAL A 328 25.07 -17.32 2.57
N ASP A 329 24.04 -16.76 1.95
CA ASP A 329 23.81 -15.31 2.02
C ASP A 329 23.15 -14.94 3.35
N GLU A 330 23.96 -14.83 4.40
CA GLU A 330 23.50 -14.42 5.73
C GLU A 330 23.16 -12.93 5.82
N SER A 331 23.42 -12.14 4.76
CA SER A 331 23.18 -10.68 4.77
C SER A 331 21.70 -10.31 4.68
N LYS A 332 20.85 -11.24 4.23
CA LYS A 332 19.38 -11.06 4.10
C LYS A 332 18.63 -12.29 4.60
N PRO A 333 18.55 -12.51 5.93
CA PRO A 333 17.79 -13.62 6.47
C PRO A 333 16.30 -13.46 6.16
N ILE A 334 15.68 -14.55 5.71
CA ILE A 334 14.24 -14.65 5.44
C ILE A 334 13.60 -15.18 6.72
N LEU A 335 12.66 -14.40 7.27
CA LEU A 335 11.93 -14.73 8.49
C LEU A 335 10.64 -15.48 8.15
N ILE A 336 10.62 -16.77 8.43
CA ILE A 336 9.44 -17.62 8.33
C ILE A 336 8.68 -17.55 9.64
N LYS A 337 7.44 -17.09 9.61
CA LYS A 337 6.59 -16.96 10.80
C LYS A 337 5.77 -18.22 11.03
N ARG A 338 5.36 -18.40 12.27
CA ARG A 338 4.33 -19.38 12.62
C ARG A 338 3.01 -19.03 11.97
N ALA A 339 2.37 -20.04 11.37
CA ALA A 339 1.04 -19.92 10.76
C ALA A 339 -0.07 -19.62 11.77
#